data_AF-A0A922VRL2-F1
#
_entry.id   AF-A0A922VRL2-F1
#
_cell.length_a   1.000
_cell.length_b   1.000
_cell.length_c   1.000
_cell.angle_alpha   90.00
_cell.angle_beta   90.00
_cell.angle_gamma   90.00
#
_symmetry.space_group_name_H-M   'P 1'
#
loop_
_entity.id
_entity.type
_entity.pdbx_description
1 polymer ?
#
loop_
_entity_poly.entity_id
_entity_poly.type
_entity_poly.pdbx_seq_one_letter_code
_entity_poly.pdbx_strand_id
1 'polypeptide(L)'
;PADPGERGRPLAAVCLTDVFADGLSMVYSFYDPDLSDLSLGTHVILDHIAIAREAGLPYVYLGYWVPGSRKMGYKSGFPALEIYKAGQWSDLGDPAQHCAELHPLSVDPIAEQVARISLPDTRAPDVRGPDPRIRD
;
A
#
# COMPACT_ATOMS: atom_id res chain seq x y z
N PRO A 1 3.50 -26.69 -17.04
CA PRO A 1 3.35 -25.42 -17.79
C PRO A 1 1.85 -25.13 -17.99
N ALA A 2 1.40 -23.89 -17.78
CA ALA A 2 0.03 -23.50 -18.06
C ALA A 2 -0.23 -23.48 -19.58
N ASP A 3 -1.42 -23.89 -20.00
CA ASP A 3 -1.80 -24.07 -21.41
C ASP A 3 -2.04 -22.69 -22.08
N PRO A 4 -1.65 -22.47 -23.36
CA PRO A 4 -1.81 -21.19 -24.03
C PRO A 4 -3.29 -20.97 -24.39
N GLY A 5 -4.04 -20.36 -23.46
CA GLY A 5 -5.47 -20.10 -23.61
C GLY A 5 -6.23 -20.03 -22.29
N GLU A 6 -5.65 -20.52 -21.19
CA GLU A 6 -6.16 -20.23 -19.86
C GLU A 6 -5.95 -18.74 -19.58
N ARG A 7 -7.03 -17.95 -19.68
CA ARG A 7 -7.07 -16.67 -18.97
C ARG A 7 -6.87 -17.00 -17.50
N GLY A 8 -5.64 -16.82 -17.02
CA GLY A 8 -5.30 -16.99 -15.62
C GLY A 8 -6.29 -16.21 -14.75
N ARG A 9 -6.47 -16.66 -13.51
CA ARG A 9 -7.32 -15.94 -12.55
C ARG A 9 -6.92 -14.45 -12.54
N PRO A 10 -7.90 -13.52 -12.56
CA PRO A 10 -7.60 -12.10 -12.57
C PRO A 10 -6.78 -11.72 -11.33
N LEU A 11 -5.76 -10.88 -11.53
CA LEU A 11 -4.89 -10.39 -10.47
C LEU A 11 -5.65 -9.35 -9.63
N ALA A 12 -5.94 -9.69 -8.37
CA ALA A 12 -6.75 -8.84 -7.51
C ALA A 12 -5.94 -7.81 -6.69
N ALA A 13 -4.73 -8.17 -6.24
CA ALA A 13 -3.89 -7.33 -5.41
C ALA A 13 -2.39 -7.67 -5.58
N VAL A 14 -1.54 -6.68 -5.34
CA VAL A 14 -0.07 -6.81 -5.35
C VAL A 14 0.50 -6.06 -4.15
N CYS A 15 1.47 -6.69 -3.48
CA CYS A 15 2.25 -6.09 -2.40
C CYS A 15 3.74 -6.16 -2.73
N LEU A 16 4.45 -5.05 -2.55
CA LEU A 16 5.91 -5.01 -2.48
C LEU A 16 6.30 -5.03 -1.01
N THR A 17 7.02 -6.08 -0.62
CA THR A 17 7.36 -6.34 0.78
C THR A 17 8.85 -6.59 0.93
N ASP A 18 9.48 -5.85 1.85
CA ASP A 18 10.86 -6.09 2.28
C ASP A 18 10.88 -7.04 3.48
N VAL A 19 11.92 -7.87 3.59
CA VAL A 19 12.12 -8.81 4.70
C VAL A 19 13.25 -8.29 5.58
N PHE A 20 12.98 -8.12 6.87
CA PHE A 20 13.94 -7.76 7.89
C PHE A 20 14.20 -8.93 8.86
N ALA A 21 15.19 -8.76 9.74
CA ALA A 21 15.55 -9.77 10.72
C ALA A 21 14.42 -10.05 11.75
N ASP A 22 13.54 -9.07 11.97
CA ASP A 22 12.47 -9.09 12.97
C ASP A 22 11.07 -8.86 12.38
N GLY A 23 10.93 -8.74 11.06
CA GLY A 23 9.63 -8.45 10.48
C GLY A 23 9.56 -8.35 8.96
N LEU A 24 8.34 -8.12 8.48
CA LEU A 24 8.04 -7.79 7.09
C LEU A 24 7.67 -6.31 6.98
N SER A 25 8.13 -5.62 5.95
CA SER A 25 7.76 -4.23 5.70
C SER A 25 6.93 -4.11 4.43
N MET A 26 5.67 -3.71 4.58
CA MET A 26 4.76 -3.49 3.47
C MET A 26 5.02 -2.12 2.84
N VAL A 27 5.90 -2.08 1.84
CA VAL A 27 6.38 -0.84 1.20
C VAL A 27 5.31 -0.23 0.31
N TYR A 28 4.78 -1.02 -0.61
CA TYR A 28 3.68 -0.62 -1.49
C TYR A 28 2.62 -1.72 -1.55
N SER A 29 1.36 -1.33 -1.68
CA SER A 29 0.26 -2.27 -1.90
C SER A 29 -0.82 -1.57 -2.72
N PHE A 30 -1.29 -2.26 -3.75
CA PHE A 30 -2.37 -1.79 -4.62
C PHE A 30 -3.24 -2.97 -5.03
N TYR A 31 -4.49 -2.68 -5.35
CA TYR A 31 -5.50 -3.67 -5.67
C TYR A 31 -6.48 -3.12 -6.70
N ASP A 32 -7.23 -4.03 -7.31
CA ASP A 32 -8.27 -3.68 -8.29
C ASP A 32 -9.37 -2.82 -7.63
N PRO A 33 -9.59 -1.57 -8.07
CA PRO A 33 -10.59 -0.69 -7.48
C PRO A 33 -12.03 -1.21 -7.64
N ASP A 34 -12.29 -2.02 -8.67
CA ASP A 34 -13.61 -2.64 -8.90
C ASP A 34 -13.94 -3.70 -7.83
N LEU A 35 -12.93 -4.12 -7.06
CA LEU A 35 -13.06 -5.09 -5.95
C LEU A 35 -12.96 -4.42 -4.58
N SER A 36 -13.16 -3.10 -4.49
CA SER A 36 -13.03 -2.34 -3.24
C SER A 36 -13.94 -2.82 -2.11
N ASP A 37 -15.13 -3.35 -2.44
CA ASP A 37 -16.08 -3.92 -1.47
C ASP A 37 -15.54 -5.17 -0.75
N LEU A 38 -14.50 -5.82 -1.29
CA LEU A 38 -13.88 -7.00 -0.69
C LEU A 38 -12.85 -6.66 0.39
N SER A 39 -12.61 -5.37 0.67
CA SER A 39 -11.65 -4.91 1.69
C SER A 39 -10.24 -5.50 1.48
N LEU A 40 -9.79 -5.56 0.23
CA LEU A 40 -8.51 -6.19 -0.16
C LEU A 40 -7.30 -5.61 0.57
N GLY A 41 -7.31 -4.31 0.90
CA GLY A 41 -6.26 -3.67 1.68
C GLY A 41 -6.10 -4.27 3.09
N THR A 42 -7.22 -4.55 3.78
CA THR A 42 -7.18 -5.23 5.08
C THR A 42 -6.78 -6.69 4.91
N HIS A 43 -7.28 -7.35 3.86
CA HIS A 43 -6.97 -8.76 3.59
C HIS A 43 -5.47 -8.99 3.42
N VAL A 44 -4.79 -8.17 2.59
CA VAL A 44 -3.34 -8.34 2.38
C VAL A 44 -2.54 -8.10 3.65
N ILE A 45 -2.99 -7.24 4.57
CA ILE A 45 -2.33 -7.05 5.87
C ILE A 45 -2.47 -8.30 6.75
N LEU A 46 -3.68 -8.88 6.82
CA LEU A 46 -3.92 -10.11 7.58
C LEU A 46 -3.12 -11.29 7.02
N ASP A 47 -3.01 -11.38 5.70
CA ASP A 47 -2.18 -12.36 5.01
C ASP A 47 -0.70 -12.19 5.38
N HIS A 48 -0.17 -10.97 5.37
CA HIS A 48 1.21 -10.71 5.79
C HIS A 48 1.46 -11.00 7.26
N ILE A 49 0.47 -10.80 8.14
CA ILE A 49 0.55 -11.22 9.54
C ILE A 49 0.66 -12.75 9.63
N ALA A 50 -0.08 -13.49 8.81
CA ALA A 50 0.04 -14.95 8.77
C ALA A 50 1.43 -15.38 8.27
N ILE A 51 1.92 -14.79 7.18
CA ILE A 51 3.27 -15.06 6.63
C ILE A 51 4.36 -14.76 7.67
N ALA A 52 4.29 -13.61 8.37
CA ALA A 52 5.25 -13.26 9.41
C ALA A 52 5.24 -14.28 10.55
N ARG A 53 4.05 -14.72 11.00
CA ARG A 53 3.91 -15.76 12.03
C ARG A 53 4.50 -17.09 11.60
N GLU A 54 4.26 -17.53 10.37
CA GLU A 54 4.85 -18.75 9.81
C GLU A 54 6.37 -18.68 9.72
N ALA A 55 6.91 -17.49 9.42
CA ALA A 55 8.35 -17.23 9.40
C ALA A 55 8.97 -17.00 10.79
N GLY A 56 8.18 -16.99 11.86
CA GLY A 56 8.66 -16.67 13.22
C GLY A 56 9.08 -15.21 13.42
N LEU A 57 8.60 -14.31 12.55
CA LEU A 57 8.89 -12.89 12.61
C LEU A 57 7.84 -12.17 13.47
N PRO A 58 8.26 -11.42 14.51
CA PRO A 58 7.32 -10.78 15.43
C PRO A 58 6.56 -9.59 14.85
N TYR A 59 7.07 -8.93 13.81
CA TYR A 59 6.51 -7.65 13.34
C TYR A 59 6.09 -7.63 11.87
N VAL A 60 5.04 -6.85 11.59
CA VAL A 60 4.69 -6.39 10.24
C VAL A 60 4.66 -4.86 10.26
N TYR A 61 5.62 -4.24 9.61
CA TYR A 61 5.73 -2.80 9.48
C TYR A 61 4.78 -2.30 8.39
N LEU A 62 3.71 -1.63 8.80
CA LEU A 62 2.74 -1.02 7.89
C LEU A 62 3.21 0.35 7.36
N GLY A 63 4.37 0.83 7.78
CA GLY A 63 4.88 2.17 7.46
C GLY A 63 4.19 3.28 8.25
N TYR A 64 4.36 4.52 7.80
CA TYR A 64 3.89 5.70 8.52
C TYR A 64 2.36 5.70 8.74
N TRP A 65 1.90 6.34 9.81
CA TRP A 65 0.49 6.57 10.10
C TRP A 65 0.28 8.04 10.42
N VAL A 66 -0.69 8.67 9.74
CA VAL A 66 -1.07 10.06 9.97
C VAL A 66 -2.37 10.07 10.77
N PRO A 67 -2.37 10.56 12.02
CA PRO A 67 -3.59 10.69 12.80
C PRO A 67 -4.62 11.59 12.08
N GLY A 68 -5.90 11.20 12.12
CA GLY A 68 -6.99 11.93 11.46
C GLY A 68 -7.07 11.77 9.92
N SER A 69 -6.12 11.08 9.28
CA SER A 69 -6.19 10.83 7.83
C SER A 69 -7.22 9.75 7.49
N ARG A 70 -8.27 10.13 6.75
CA ARG A 70 -9.29 9.18 6.25
C ARG A 70 -8.67 8.03 5.44
N LYS A 71 -7.61 8.29 4.66
CA LYS A 71 -6.92 7.29 3.84
C LYS A 71 -6.11 6.28 4.67
N MET A 72 -5.75 6.62 5.91
CA MET A 72 -4.88 5.79 6.77
C MET A 72 -5.57 5.32 8.05
N GLY A 73 -6.85 5.66 8.23
CA GLY A 73 -7.64 5.27 9.39
C GLY A 73 -7.82 3.76 9.53
N TYR A 74 -7.64 2.99 8.47
CA TYR A 74 -7.72 1.53 8.55
C TYR A 74 -6.60 0.94 9.43
N LYS A 75 -5.42 1.56 9.52
CA LYS A 75 -4.29 1.03 10.31
C LYS A 75 -4.56 1.05 11.81
N SER A 76 -5.26 2.07 12.30
CA SER A 76 -5.61 2.18 13.72
C SER A 76 -6.69 1.20 14.17
N GLY A 77 -7.26 0.41 13.27
CA GLY A 77 -8.22 -0.65 13.60
C GLY A 77 -7.57 -1.96 14.07
N PHE A 78 -6.25 -2.12 13.94
CA PHE A 78 -5.56 -3.33 14.40
C PHE A 78 -5.31 -3.26 15.91
N PRO A 79 -5.74 -4.28 16.69
CA PRO A 79 -5.73 -4.20 18.17
C PRO A 79 -4.32 -4.29 18.78
N ALA A 80 -3.33 -4.77 18.04
CA ALA A 80 -1.94 -4.92 18.48
C ALA A 80 -1.01 -3.95 17.73
N LEU A 81 -1.50 -2.75 17.37
CA LEU A 81 -0.69 -1.77 16.66
C LEU A 81 0.20 -0.99 17.64
N GLU A 82 1.50 -1.00 17.37
CA GLU A 82 2.47 -0.11 18.00
C GLU A 82 2.81 1.07 17.07
N ILE A 83 3.14 2.21 17.67
CA ILE A 83 3.65 3.38 16.96
C ILE A 83 5.03 3.76 17.49
N TYR A 84 5.85 4.31 16.59
CA TYR A 84 7.13 4.91 16.95
C TYR A 84 6.98 6.42 17.06
N LYS A 85 7.04 6.96 18.28
CA LYS A 85 6.94 8.40 18.55
C LYS A 85 8.04 8.82 19.52
N ALA A 86 8.64 10.00 19.28
CA ALA A 86 9.67 10.57 20.14
C ALA A 86 10.85 9.62 20.46
N GLY A 87 11.22 8.76 19.50
CA GLY A 87 12.34 7.84 19.67
C GLY A 87 12.00 6.52 20.38
N GLN A 88 10.73 6.25 20.66
CA GLN A 88 10.29 5.07 21.41
C GLN A 88 9.10 4.38 20.72
N TRP A 89 9.08 3.05 20.82
CA TRP A 89 7.91 2.24 20.46
C TRP A 89 6.94 2.17 21.64
N SER A 90 5.65 2.28 21.36
CA SER A 90 4.58 2.13 22.35
C SER A 90 3.30 1.66 21.66
N ASP A 91 2.43 0.98 22.39
CA ASP A 91 1.07 0.69 21.94
C ASP A 91 0.37 1.98 21.47
N LEU A 92 -0.43 1.87 20.40
CA LEU A 92 -1.19 2.99 19.88
C LEU A 92 -2.15 3.57 20.94
N GLY A 93 -2.77 2.71 21.77
CA GLY A 93 -3.82 3.14 22.69
C GLY A 93 -5.02 3.74 21.95
N ASP A 94 -5.56 4.86 22.43
CA ASP A 94 -6.65 5.58 21.77
C ASP A 94 -6.11 6.40 20.57
N PRO A 95 -6.47 6.05 19.32
CA PRO A 95 -6.00 6.76 18.14
C PRO A 95 -6.35 8.25 18.15
N ALA A 96 -7.45 8.64 18.80
CA ALA A 96 -7.91 10.03 18.86
C ALA A 96 -7.02 10.92 19.73
N GLN A 97 -6.18 10.34 20.59
CA GLN A 97 -5.24 11.08 21.45
C GLN A 97 -3.97 11.49 20.72
N HIS A 98 -3.72 10.93 19.53
CA HIS A 98 -2.58 11.31 18.70
C HIS A 98 -2.99 12.47 17.79
N CYS A 99 -2.44 13.66 18.04
CA CYS A 99 -2.56 14.78 17.12
C CYS A 99 -1.33 14.83 16.21
N ALA A 100 -1.51 15.16 14.94
CA ALA A 100 -0.39 15.52 14.08
C ALA A 100 0.19 16.84 14.61
N GLU A 101 1.29 16.78 15.37
CA GLU A 101 2.09 17.96 15.69
C GLU A 101 2.69 18.48 14.38
N LEU A 102 1.94 19.34 13.68
CA LEU A 102 2.46 20.09 12.55
C LEU A 102 3.43 21.13 13.13
N HIS A 103 4.72 20.79 13.11
CA HIS A 103 5.78 21.76 13.38
C HIS A 103 5.53 23.05 12.55
N PRO A 104 5.83 24.26 13.03
CA PRO A 104 5.60 25.51 12.27
C PRO A 104 6.44 25.64 10.98
N LEU A 105 7.35 24.69 10.74
CA LEU A 105 8.08 24.49 9.48
C LEU A 105 7.71 23.17 8.78
N SER A 106 6.57 22.57 9.15
CA SER A 106 6.13 21.28 8.66
C SER A 106 5.84 21.40 7.17
N VAL A 107 6.65 20.70 6.38
CA VAL A 107 6.22 20.30 5.05
C VAL A 107 4.94 19.49 5.18
N ASP A 108 4.03 19.61 4.20
CA ASP A 108 2.80 18.83 4.20
C ASP A 108 3.14 17.33 4.33
N PRO A 109 2.32 16.50 4.99
CA PRO A 109 2.59 15.06 5.09
C PRO A 109 2.88 14.46 3.71
N ILE A 110 3.83 13.53 3.62
CA ILE A 110 4.23 12.90 2.33
C ILE A 110 3.01 12.38 1.56
N ALA A 111 2.00 11.85 2.25
CA ALA A 111 0.74 11.42 1.63
C ALA A 111 0.04 12.54 0.83
N GLU A 112 0.10 13.78 1.32
CA GLU A 112 -0.49 14.95 0.68
C GLU A 112 0.42 15.54 -0.40
N GLN A 113 1.74 15.46 -0.23
CA GLN A 113 2.70 15.79 -1.29
C GLN A 113 2.56 14.84 -2.48
N VAL A 114 2.47 13.54 -2.23
CA VAL A 114 2.30 12.50 -3.25
C VAL A 114 0.94 12.62 -3.94
N ALA A 115 -0.13 12.93 -3.20
CA ALA A 115 -1.45 13.17 -3.80
C ALA A 115 -1.47 14.36 -4.79
N ARG A 116 -0.49 15.27 -4.73
CA ARG A 116 -0.34 16.41 -5.62
C ARG A 116 0.63 16.18 -6.78
N ILE A 117 1.27 15.02 -6.85
CA ILE A 117 2.12 14.67 -8.00
C ILE A 117 1.21 14.37 -9.19
N SER A 118 1.24 15.25 -10.20
CA SER A 118 0.69 14.93 -11.51
C SER A 118 1.60 13.93 -12.20
N LEU A 119 1.15 12.69 -12.34
CA LEU A 119 1.82 11.72 -13.19
C LEU A 119 1.59 12.12 -14.66
N PRO A 120 2.63 12.17 -15.50
CA PRO A 120 2.44 12.40 -16.93
C PRO A 120 1.56 11.28 -17.50
N ASP A 121 0.51 11.66 -18.24
CA ASP A 121 -0.47 10.74 -18.83
C ASP A 121 0.23 9.50 -19.40
N THR A 122 -0.12 8.33 -18.87
CA THR A 122 0.13 7.06 -19.54
C THR A 122 -0.64 7.09 -20.85
N ARG A 123 0.03 7.48 -21.94
CA ARG A 123 -0.52 7.47 -23.29
C ARG A 123 -1.30 6.18 -23.51
N ALA A 124 -2.59 6.31 -23.79
CA ALA A 124 -3.41 5.27 -24.38
C ALA A 124 -2.69 4.67 -25.61
N PRO A 125 -2.89 3.38 -25.93
CA PRO A 125 -2.24 2.76 -27.06
C PRO A 125 -2.60 3.50 -28.36
N ASP A 126 -1.57 3.90 -29.09
CA ASP A 126 -1.64 4.54 -30.40
C ASP A 126 -2.30 3.58 -31.40
N VAL A 127 -3.59 3.79 -31.68
CA VAL A 127 -4.31 3.12 -32.77
C VAL A 127 -3.83 3.76 -34.08
N ARG A 128 -2.69 3.31 -34.60
CA ARG A 128 -2.36 3.50 -36.01
C ARG A 128 -3.14 2.48 -36.84
N GLY A 129 -4.16 2.97 -37.53
CA GLY A 129 -4.74 2.27 -38.67
C GLY A 129 -3.68 1.99 -39.76
N PRO A 130 -3.91 0.99 -40.63
CA PRO A 130 -2.90 0.56 -41.59
C PRO A 130 -2.70 1.62 -42.67
N ASP A 131 -1.47 2.14 -42.80
CA ASP A 131 -1.05 2.94 -43.95
C ASP A 131 -0.58 2.00 -45.08
N PRO A 132 -1.22 2.00 -46.26
CA PRO A 132 -0.83 1.16 -47.37
C PRO A 132 0.24 1.83 -48.21
N ARG A 133 1.31 1.07 -48.48
CA ARG A 133 2.27 1.13 -49.60
C ARG A 133 3.68 1.53 -49.19
N ILE A 134 4.61 0.58 -49.30
CA ILE A 134 5.89 0.82 -50.00
C ILE A 134 6.18 -0.37 -50.92
N ARG A 135 6.32 -0.05 -52.22
CA ARG A 135 7.04 -0.80 -53.26
C ARG A 135 8.46 -0.22 -53.29
N ASP A 136 9.45 -1.04 -52.99
CA ASP A 136 10.51 -1.60 -53.86
C ASP A 136 11.58 -2.22 -52.95
#